data_AF-A0A3E0ILE0-F1
#
_entry.id   AF-A0A3E0ILE0-F1
#
_cell.length_a   1.000
_cell.length_b   1.000
_cell.length_c   1.000
_cell.angle_alpha   90.00
_cell.angle_beta   90.00
_cell.angle_gamma   90.00
#
_symmetry.space_group_name_H-M   'P 1'
#
loop_
_entity.id
_entity.type
_entity.pdbx_description
1 polymer ?
#
loop_
_entity_poly.entity_id
_entity_poly.type
_entity_poly.pdbx_seq_one_letter_code
_entity_poly.pdbx_strand_id
1 'polypeptide(L)' 'EGTEIYICGGTPFLQSMIKELETLNVGDESIHYETFVPRLSVKV' A
#
# COMPACT_ATOMS: atom_id res chain seq x y z
N GLU A 1 -2.03 2.20 20.79
CA GLU A 1 -2.84 2.63 19.63
C GLU A 1 -1.89 3.19 18.58
N GLY A 2 -1.99 2.68 17.35
CA GLY A 2 -1.16 3.07 16.21
C GLY A 2 -2.06 3.37 15.00
N THR A 3 -1.53 4.08 14.01
CA THR A 3 -2.26 4.45 12.79
C THR A 3 -2.28 3.28 11.81
N GLU A 4 -3.46 2.85 11.39
CA GLU A 4 -3.68 1.87 10.32
C GLU A 4 -4.03 2.60 9.02
N ILE A 5 -3.41 2.20 7.91
CA ILE A 5 -3.55 2.86 6.61
C ILE A 5 -4.10 1.88 5.58
N TYR A 6 -5.20 2.27 4.94
CA TYR A 6 -5.88 1.47 3.90
C TYR A 6 -5.86 2.22 2.57
N ILE A 7 -5.33 1.59 1.53
CA ILE A 7 -5.08 2.22 0.22
C ILE A 7 -5.62 1.32 -0.88
N CYS A 8 -6.29 1.88 -1.88
CA CYS A 8 -6.79 1.10 -3.01
C CYS A 8 -6.52 1.84 -4.32
N GLY A 9 -6.06 1.14 -5.36
CA GLY A 9 -5.77 1.78 -6.63
C GLY A 9 -5.03 0.90 -7.64
N GLY A 10 -4.49 1.56 -8.67
CA GLY A 10 -3.61 0.92 -9.65
C GLY A 10 -2.21 0.68 -9.09
N THR A 11 -1.50 -0.31 -9.62
CA THR A 11 -0.16 -0.70 -9.15
C THR A 11 0.84 0.47 -9.01
N PRO A 12 0.98 1.39 -10.00
CA PRO A 12 1.92 2.50 -9.85
C PRO A 12 1.56 3.47 -8.71
N PHE A 13 0.26 3.67 -8.47
CA PHE A 13 -0.22 4.50 -7.36
C PHE A 13 0.08 3.83 -6.02
N LEU A 14 -0.24 2.54 -5.89
CA LEU A 14 0.03 1.78 -4.66
C LEU A 14 1.52 1.77 -4.32
N GLN A 15 2.39 1.52 -5.31
CA GLN A 15 3.84 1.55 -5.13
C GLN A 15 4.34 2.93 -4.67
N SER A 16 3.82 4.00 -5.29
CA SER A 16 4.16 5.36 -4.87
C SER A 16 3.73 5.63 -3.44
N MET A 17 2.50 5.24 -3.07
CA MET A 17 1.98 5.48 -1.72
C MET A 17 2.75 4.69 -0.66
N ILE A 18 3.03 3.40 -0.89
CA ILE A 18 3.79 2.56 0.04
C ILE A 18 5.17 3.17 0.27
N LYS A 19 5.87 3.56 -0.81
CA LYS A 19 7.18 4.19 -0.70
C LYS A 19 7.16 5.46 0.15
N GLU A 20 6.18 6.35 -0.05
CA GLU A 20 6.08 7.57 0.77
C GLU A 20 5.79 7.24 2.24
N LEU A 21 4.98 6.23 2.53
CA LEU A 21 4.69 5.81 3.91
C LEU A 21 5.90 5.19 4.60
N GLU A 22 6.71 4.42 3.88
CA GLU A 22 8.01 3.93 4.37
C GLU A 22 8.92 5.09 4.77
N THR A 23 8.97 6.18 3.98
CA THR A 23 9.77 7.38 4.34
C THR A 23 9.28 8.08 5.61
N LEU A 24 8.02 7.87 5.97
CA LEU A 24 7.39 8.36 7.20
C LEU A 24 7.49 7.36 8.36
N ASN A 25 8.28 6.30 8.22
CA ASN A 25 8.49 5.28 9.23
C ASN A 25 7.21 4.51 9.62
N VAL A 26 6.24 4.41 8.71
CA VAL A 26 5.07 3.53 8.89
C VAL A 26 5.51 2.09 8.60
N GLY A 27 5.24 1.18 9.53
CA GLY A 27 5.54 -0.25 9.37
C GLY A 27 4.60 -0.93 8.36
N ASP A 28 5.14 -1.90 7.62
CA ASP A 28 4.39 -2.67 6.61
C ASP A 28 3.16 -3.38 7.20
N GLU A 29 3.21 -3.78 8.47
CA GLU A 29 2.10 -4.41 9.18
C GLU A 29 0.87 -3.51 9.32
N SER A 30 1.06 -2.20 9.22
CA SER A 30 0.02 -1.18 9.36
C SER A 30 -0.47 -0.65 8.00
N ILE A 31 0.07 -1.16 6.89
CA ILE A 31 -0.26 -0.74 5.52
C ILE A 31 -1.02 -1.86 4.81
N HIS A 32 -2.32 -1.64 4.60
CA HIS A 32 -3.22 -2.57 3.93
C HIS A 32 -3.60 -2.01 2.56
N TYR A 33 -3.51 -2.83 1.52
CA TYR A 33 -3.84 -2.37 0.16
C TYR A 33 -4.62 -3.37 -0.68
N GLU A 34 -5.37 -2.84 -1.65
CA GLU A 34 -6.13 -3.60 -2.64
C GLU A 34 -5.88 -3.03 -4.05
N THR A 35 -5.74 -3.90 -5.05
CA THR A 35 -5.56 -3.50 -6.45
C THR A 35 -6.90 -3.46 -7.19
N PHE A 36 -7.04 -2.59 -8.20
CA PHE A 36 -8.23 -2.59 -9.08
C PHE A 36 -8.31 -3.77 -10.06
N VAL A 37 -7.34 -4.66 -10.01
CA VAL A 37 -7.27 -5.92 -10.78
C VAL A 37 -7.03 -7.07 -9.80
N PRO A 38 -7.19 -8.34 -10.20
CA PRO A 38 -6.89 -9.45 -9.31
C PRO A 38 -5.44 -9.37 -8.79
N ARG A 39 -5.26 -9.32 -7.47
CA ARG A 39 -3.94 -9.10 -6.84
C ARG A 39 -2.87 -10.07 -7.33
N LEU A 40 -3.23 -11.33 -7.51
CA LEU A 40 -2.28 -12.36 -7.98
C LEU A 40 -1.82 -12.17 -9.43
N SER A 41 -2.46 -11.29 -10.20
CA SER A 41 -2.10 -10.98 -11.58
C SER A 41 -1.09 -9.84 -11.70
N VAL A 42 -0.75 -9.15 -10.60
CA VAL A 42 0.17 -8.00 -10.59
C VAL A 42 1.10 -8.02 -9.37
N LYS A 43 2.37 -7.66 -9.57
CA LYS A 43 3.28 -7.37 -8.46
C LYS A 43 3.11 -5.91 -8.05
N VAL A 44 2.73 -5.68 -6.81
CA VAL A 44 2.79 -4.38 -6.12
C VAL A 44 4.12 -4.31 -5.42
#